data_AF-A0A7C4HCA3-F1
#
_entry.id   AF-A0A7C4HCA3-F1
#
_cell.length_a   1.000
_cell.length_b   1.000
_cell.length_c   1.000
_cell.angle_alpha   90.00
_cell.angle_beta   90.00
_cell.angle_gamma   90.00
#
_symmetry.space_group_name_H-M   'P 1'
#
loop_
_entity.id
_entity.type
_entity.pdbx_description
1 polymer ?
#
loop_
_entity_poly.entity_id
_entity_poly.type
_entity_poly.pdbx_seq_one_letter_code
_entity_poly.pdbx_strand_id
1 'polypeptide(L)'
;MEHKRAVLLKKLANELLKNHGGAIPASQDDLLKLPGVGRYSANAVLCFAYGKDAPLVDVNAIRVFQRVFSVKSQKRRIKDDTTFWEFVAETIPKGKAREFNLAIIDFAHEVCRPKKPKCAICPLCVICIFASEEEKIEDQ
;
A
#
# COMPACT_ATOMS: atom_id res chain seq x y z
N MET A 1 8.97 19.86 -5.69
CA MET A 1 9.04 18.65 -4.81
C MET A 1 10.35 17.88 -5.00
N GLU A 2 10.88 17.80 -6.22
CA GLU A 2 12.09 17.03 -6.57
C GLU A 2 13.33 17.41 -5.76
N HIS A 3 13.64 18.71 -5.63
CA HIS A 3 14.76 19.17 -4.82
C HIS A 3 14.69 18.68 -3.36
N LYS A 4 13.50 18.70 -2.74
CA LYS A 4 13.31 18.20 -1.37
C LYS A 4 13.59 16.70 -1.26
N ARG A 5 13.14 15.90 -2.24
CA ARG A 5 13.38 14.45 -2.27
C ARG A 5 14.86 14.13 -2.46
N ALA A 6 15.54 14.82 -3.36
CA ALA A 6 16.98 14.64 -3.57
C ALA A 6 17.79 14.95 -2.29
N VAL A 7 17.45 16.03 -1.59
CA VAL A 7 18.08 16.37 -0.30
C VAL A 7 17.82 15.28 0.74
N LEU A 8 16.58 14.77 0.85
CA LEU A 8 16.24 13.70 1.78
C LEU A 8 16.97 12.39 1.45
N LEU A 9 17.10 12.04 0.18
CA LEU A 9 17.82 10.84 -0.25
C LEU A 9 19.31 10.90 0.13
N LYS A 10 19.96 12.06 -0.05
CA LYS A 10 21.34 12.27 0.42
C LYS A 10 21.45 12.15 1.94
N LYS A 11 20.51 12.73 2.69
CA LYS A 11 20.47 12.61 4.16
C LYS A 11 20.28 11.16 4.62
N LEU A 12 19.41 10.42 3.95
CA LEU A 12 19.18 8.99 4.20
C LEU A 12 20.47 8.19 3.98
N ALA A 13 21.16 8.40 2.85
CA ALA A 13 22.42 7.70 2.58
C ALA A 13 23.48 7.98 3.65
N ASN A 14 23.62 9.24 4.09
CA ASN A 14 24.54 9.61 5.16
C ASN A 14 24.16 8.97 6.51
N GLU A 15 22.87 8.89 6.82
CA GLU A 15 22.36 8.24 8.04
C GLU A 15 22.71 6.74 8.05
N LEU A 16 22.53 6.06 6.92
CA LEU A 16 22.90 4.65 6.77
C LEU A 16 24.41 4.43 6.99
N LEU A 17 25.25 5.28 6.40
CA LEU A 17 26.71 5.19 6.58
C LEU A 17 27.12 5.43 8.03
N LYS A 18 26.53 6.43 8.69
CA LYS A 18 26.91 6.85 10.04
C LYS A 18 26.44 5.87 11.12
N ASN A 19 25.18 5.43 11.05
CA ASN A 19 24.52 4.74 12.16
C ASN A 19 24.16 3.28 11.85
N HIS A 20 24.28 2.83 10.60
CA HIS A 20 23.93 1.46 10.18
C HIS A 20 25.07 0.75 9.41
N GLY A 21 26.30 1.28 9.44
CA GLY A 21 27.45 0.67 8.77
C GLY A 21 27.30 0.55 7.24
N GLY A 22 26.48 1.41 6.63
CA GLY A 22 26.15 1.37 5.21
C GLY A 22 25.10 0.33 4.81
N ALA A 23 24.60 -0.48 5.75
CA ALA A 23 23.56 -1.47 5.48
C ALA A 23 22.16 -0.86 5.67
N ILE A 24 21.20 -1.28 4.84
CA ILE A 24 19.78 -0.92 5.04
C ILE A 24 19.23 -1.78 6.18
N PRO A 25 18.62 -1.23 7.23
CA PRO A 25 18.10 -2.05 8.33
C PRO A 25 16.91 -2.93 7.91
N ALA A 26 16.79 -4.12 8.49
CA ALA A 26 15.70 -5.07 8.24
C ALA A 26 14.55 -4.96 9.26
N SER A 27 14.46 -3.85 10.00
CA SER A 27 13.43 -3.55 10.99
C SER A 27 12.56 -2.39 10.53
N GLN A 28 11.23 -2.50 10.67
CA GLN A 28 10.32 -1.42 10.32
C GLN A 28 10.59 -0.16 11.15
N ASP A 29 10.83 -0.33 12.45
CA ASP A 29 11.07 0.78 13.37
C ASP A 29 12.34 1.54 13.03
N ASP A 30 13.38 0.85 12.59
CA ASP A 30 14.63 1.50 12.18
C ASP A 30 14.51 2.15 10.80
N LEU A 31 13.80 1.51 9.86
CA LEU A 31 13.51 2.12 8.57
C LEU A 31 12.69 3.41 8.73
N LEU A 32 11.72 3.44 9.64
CA LEU A 32 10.90 4.62 9.92
C LEU A 32 11.67 5.81 10.54
N LYS A 33 12.83 5.56 11.15
CA LYS A 33 13.72 6.61 11.66
C LYS A 33 14.54 7.27 10.54
N LEU A 34 14.65 6.64 9.37
CA LEU A 34 15.46 7.16 8.27
C LEU A 34 14.82 8.41 7.63
N PRO A 35 15.63 9.43 7.28
CA PRO A 35 15.14 10.66 6.65
C PRO A 35 14.28 10.41 5.40
N GLY A 36 13.03 10.85 5.44
CA GLY A 36 12.10 10.78 4.30
C GLY A 36 11.48 9.41 4.06
N VAL A 37 11.72 8.42 4.93
CA VAL A 37 11.07 7.11 4.87
C VAL A 37 9.76 7.15 5.64
N GLY A 38 8.65 6.91 4.94
CA GLY A 38 7.35 6.69 5.56
C GLY A 38 7.00 5.19 5.61
N ARG A 39 5.88 4.86 6.25
CA ARG A 39 5.40 3.47 6.43
C ARG A 39 5.34 2.67 5.13
N TYR A 40 4.88 3.27 4.04
CA TYR A 40 4.90 2.65 2.71
C TYR A 40 6.30 2.24 2.27
N SER A 41 7.27 3.16 2.31
CA SER A 41 8.64 2.90 1.86
C SER A 41 9.35 1.90 2.78
N ALA A 42 9.11 1.98 4.10
CA ALA A 42 9.62 0.99 5.04
C ALA A 42 9.10 -0.42 4.70
N ASN A 43 7.78 -0.56 4.49
CA ASN A 43 7.19 -1.84 4.12
C ASN A 43 7.65 -2.33 2.74
N ALA A 44 7.87 -1.43 1.79
CA ALA A 44 8.39 -1.79 0.46
C ALA A 44 9.79 -2.40 0.56
N VAL A 45 10.68 -1.83 1.39
CA VAL A 45 11.99 -2.41 1.65
C VAL A 45 11.85 -3.79 2.31
N LEU A 46 11.03 -3.91 3.36
CA LEU A 46 10.84 -5.19 4.06
C LEU A 46 10.28 -6.28 3.15
N CYS A 47 9.32 -5.93 2.30
CA CYS A 47 8.68 -6.86 1.36
C CYS A 47 9.63 -7.24 0.22
N PHE A 48 10.16 -6.26 -0.49
CA PHE A 48 10.89 -6.52 -1.74
C PHE A 48 12.36 -6.90 -1.54
N ALA A 49 13.03 -6.35 -0.53
CA ALA A 49 14.44 -6.66 -0.27
C ALA A 49 14.62 -7.78 0.77
N TYR A 50 13.73 -7.85 1.77
CA TYR A 50 13.83 -8.80 2.88
C TYR A 50 12.81 -9.93 2.86
N GLY A 51 11.91 -9.99 1.87
CA GLY A 51 10.94 -11.06 1.73
C GLY A 51 9.92 -11.18 2.86
N LYS A 52 9.70 -10.10 3.63
CA LYS A 52 8.73 -10.09 4.73
C LYS A 52 7.32 -9.87 4.21
N ASP A 53 6.34 -10.46 4.89
CA ASP A 53 4.92 -10.25 4.56
C ASP A 53 4.40 -8.89 5.04
N ALA A 54 4.93 -7.81 4.45
CA ALA A 54 4.58 -6.44 4.78
C ALA A 54 3.57 -5.86 3.77
N PRO A 55 2.49 -5.19 4.23
CA PRO A 55 1.50 -4.58 3.34
C PRO A 55 1.99 -3.30 2.69
N LEU A 56 1.65 -3.07 1.42
CA LEU A 56 1.85 -1.81 0.72
C LEU A 56 0.53 -1.07 0.56
N VAL A 57 0.37 0.00 1.33
CA VAL A 57 -0.82 0.84 1.30
C VAL A 57 -0.48 2.22 0.75
N ASP A 58 -0.83 2.45 -0.50
CA ASP A 58 -0.86 3.76 -1.14
C ASP A 58 -2.32 4.17 -1.43
N VAL A 59 -2.51 5.34 -2.06
CA VAL A 59 -3.87 5.84 -2.40
C VAL A 59 -4.63 4.92 -3.35
N ASN A 60 -3.95 4.07 -4.12
CA ASN A 60 -4.55 3.15 -5.06
C ASN A 60 -5.01 1.86 -4.37
N ALA A 61 -4.14 1.27 -3.56
CA ALA A 61 -4.47 0.14 -2.71
C ALA A 61 -5.64 0.51 -1.77
N ILE A 62 -5.58 1.69 -1.13
CA ILE A 62 -6.67 2.23 -0.31
C ILE A 62 -8.00 2.15 -1.07
N ARG A 63 -8.07 2.69 -2.30
CA ARG A 63 -9.29 2.66 -3.12
C ARG A 63 -9.79 1.24 -3.36
N VAL A 64 -8.89 0.30 -3.68
CA VAL A 64 -9.26 -1.11 -3.90
C VAL A 64 -9.91 -1.69 -2.65
N PHE A 65 -9.23 -1.61 -1.50
CA PHE A 65 -9.74 -2.19 -0.25
C PHE A 65 -11.02 -1.50 0.22
N GLN A 66 -11.14 -0.18 0.08
CA GLN A 66 -12.37 0.53 0.42
C GLN A 66 -13.55 0.13 -0.47
N ARG A 67 -13.34 -0.07 -1.78
CA ARG A 67 -14.42 -0.49 -2.68
C ARG A 67 -14.84 -1.94 -2.46
N VAL A 68 -13.87 -2.83 -2.31
CA VAL A 68 -14.14 -4.27 -2.17
C VAL A 68 -14.82 -4.55 -0.82
N PHE A 69 -14.29 -4.00 0.26
CA PHE A 69 -14.70 -4.36 1.63
C PHE A 69 -15.50 -3.28 2.36
N SER A 70 -15.82 -2.16 1.71
CA SER A 70 -16.53 -1.01 2.31
C SER A 70 -15.91 -0.50 3.62
N VAL A 71 -14.58 -0.61 3.76
CA VAL A 71 -13.86 -0.22 4.96
C VAL A 71 -13.82 1.30 5.09
N LYS A 72 -14.20 1.80 6.27
CA LYS A 72 -14.17 3.22 6.63
C LYS A 72 -13.08 3.46 7.67
N SER A 73 -12.34 4.56 7.51
CA SER A 73 -11.35 5.00 8.49
C SER A 73 -11.93 6.12 9.34
N GLN A 74 -11.63 6.09 10.64
CA GLN A 74 -11.95 7.20 11.55
C GLN A 74 -10.91 8.33 11.49
N LYS A 75 -9.77 8.10 10.81
CA LYS A 75 -8.71 9.10 10.64
C LYS A 75 -9.04 10.00 9.45
N ARG A 76 -8.61 11.27 9.55
CA ARG A 76 -8.70 12.23 8.43
C ARG A 76 -8.01 11.71 7.16
N ARG A 77 -6.90 10.98 7.30
CA ARG A 77 -6.21 10.32 6.19
C ARG A 77 -6.07 8.84 6.55
N ILE A 78 -6.71 7.98 5.79
CA ILE A 78 -6.71 6.53 6.00
C ILE A 78 -5.30 5.91 5.95
N LYS A 79 -4.37 6.50 5.20
CA LYS A 79 -2.95 6.09 5.22
C LYS A 79 -2.26 6.25 6.59
N ASP A 80 -2.84 7.04 7.49
CA ASP A 80 -2.36 7.22 8.87
C ASP A 80 -3.12 6.31 9.86
N ASP A 81 -4.05 5.48 9.38
CA ASP A 81 -4.89 4.61 10.21
C ASP A 81 -4.27 3.22 10.37
N THR A 82 -3.67 2.97 11.55
CA THR A 82 -3.02 1.68 11.83
C THR A 82 -3.95 0.48 11.67
N THR A 83 -5.23 0.60 12.04
CA THR A 83 -6.19 -0.51 11.92
C THR A 83 -6.42 -0.90 10.46
N PHE A 84 -6.36 0.07 9.55
CA PHE A 84 -6.45 -0.19 8.11
C PHE A 84 -5.21 -0.94 7.60
N TRP A 85 -4.02 -0.58 8.07
CA TRP A 85 -2.79 -1.31 7.70
C TRP A 85 -2.78 -2.73 8.23
N GLU A 86 -3.30 -2.96 9.43
CA GLU A 86 -3.46 -4.30 10.02
C GLU A 86 -4.44 -5.14 9.21
N PHE A 87 -5.61 -4.58 8.87
CA PHE A 87 -6.57 -5.23 7.98
C PHE A 87 -5.95 -5.63 6.65
N VAL A 88 -5.20 -4.72 5.99
CA VAL A 88 -4.53 -5.07 4.72
C VAL A 88 -3.49 -6.17 4.94
N ALA A 89 -2.73 -6.14 6.04
CA ALA A 89 -1.75 -7.18 6.35
C ALA A 89 -2.40 -8.57 6.47
N GLU A 90 -3.59 -8.66 7.05
CA GLU A 90 -4.34 -9.92 7.19
C GLU A 90 -4.81 -10.50 5.85
N THR A 91 -4.96 -9.66 4.81
CA THR A 91 -5.33 -10.14 3.47
C THR A 91 -4.17 -10.75 2.68
N ILE A 92 -2.94 -10.57 3.15
CA ILE A 92 -1.73 -11.02 2.44
C ILE A 92 -1.51 -12.51 2.69
N PRO A 93 -1.48 -13.35 1.63
CA PRO A 93 -1.13 -14.76 1.80
C PRO A 93 0.32 -14.89 2.27
N LYS A 94 0.54 -15.71 3.31
CA LYS A 94 1.87 -15.95 3.88
C LYS A 94 2.89 -16.34 2.81
N GLY A 95 4.05 -15.69 2.82
CA GLY A 95 5.16 -15.90 1.89
C GLY A 95 4.90 -15.42 0.47
N LYS A 96 3.79 -14.70 0.21
CA LYS A 96 3.42 -14.20 -1.12
C LYS A 96 3.19 -12.69 -1.17
N ALA A 97 3.69 -11.95 -0.18
CA ALA A 97 3.49 -10.51 -0.12
C ALA A 97 4.04 -9.77 -1.33
N ARG A 98 5.14 -10.22 -1.92
CA ARG A 98 5.71 -9.58 -3.11
C ARG A 98 4.73 -9.66 -4.28
N GLU A 99 4.28 -10.86 -4.62
CA GLU A 99 3.32 -11.11 -5.69
C GLU A 99 1.99 -10.42 -5.42
N PHE A 100 1.49 -10.51 -4.18
CA PHE A 100 0.23 -9.89 -3.77
C PHE A 100 0.27 -8.37 -3.91
N ASN A 101 1.30 -7.71 -3.37
CA ASN A 101 1.41 -6.26 -3.43
C ASN A 101 1.58 -5.75 -4.87
N LEU A 102 2.38 -6.44 -5.70
CA LEU A 102 2.52 -6.12 -7.11
C LEU A 102 1.20 -6.30 -7.87
N ALA A 103 0.48 -7.40 -7.61
CA ALA A 103 -0.84 -7.64 -8.21
C ALA A 103 -1.84 -6.56 -7.82
N ILE A 104 -1.86 -6.09 -6.56
CA ILE A 104 -2.73 -4.98 -6.13
C ILE A 104 -2.37 -3.68 -6.84
N ILE A 105 -1.08 -3.36 -7.02
CA ILE A 105 -0.63 -2.16 -7.74
C ILE A 105 -1.14 -2.20 -9.19
N ASP A 106 -0.90 -3.30 -9.90
CA ASP A 106 -1.31 -3.47 -11.30
C ASP A 106 -2.84 -3.48 -11.42
N PHE A 107 -3.53 -4.22 -10.55
CA PHE A 107 -4.98 -4.29 -10.52
C PHE A 107 -5.64 -2.92 -10.26
N ALA A 108 -5.10 -2.13 -9.34
CA ALA A 108 -5.63 -0.81 -9.03
C ALA A 108 -5.44 0.16 -10.21
N HIS A 109 -4.38 -0.02 -11.01
CA HIS A 109 -4.13 0.77 -12.21
C HIS A 109 -5.02 0.33 -13.39
N GLU A 110 -5.08 -0.96 -13.66
CA GLU A 110 -5.68 -1.47 -14.90
C GLU A 110 -7.17 -1.76 -14.81
N VAL A 111 -7.67 -2.16 -13.64
CA VAL A 111 -9.05 -2.63 -13.46
C VAL A 111 -9.82 -1.72 -12.51
N CYS A 112 -9.40 -1.62 -11.24
CA CYS A 112 -10.07 -0.81 -10.23
C CYS A 112 -9.64 0.67 -10.30
N ARG A 113 -9.87 1.27 -11.46
CA ARG A 113 -9.46 2.64 -11.81
C ARG A 113 -10.19 3.70 -10.96
N PRO A 114 -9.59 4.87 -10.71
CA PRO A 114 -10.24 5.95 -9.96
C PRO A 114 -11.61 6.35 -10.56
N LYS A 115 -11.68 6.46 -11.88
CA LYS A 115 -12.89 6.75 -12.66
C LYS A 115 -13.17 5.61 -13.61
N LYS A 116 -14.44 5.27 -13.81
CA LYS A 116 -14.91 4.19 -14.70
C LYS A 116 -14.13 2.89 -14.47
N PRO A 117 -14.19 2.30 -13.25
CA PRO A 117 -13.57 1.01 -13.00
C PRO A 117 -14.15 -0.04 -13.95
N LYS A 118 -13.33 -1.01 -14.35
CA LYS A 118 -13.75 -2.07 -15.29
C LYS A 118 -14.42 -3.23 -14.53
N CYS A 119 -15.53 -2.97 -13.86
CA CYS A 119 -16.21 -3.93 -12.98
C CYS A 119 -16.63 -5.23 -13.71
N ALA A 120 -17.07 -5.12 -14.97
CA ALA A 120 -17.47 -6.27 -15.79
C ALA A 120 -16.38 -7.35 -16.00
N ILE A 121 -15.09 -6.98 -15.91
CA ILE A 121 -13.96 -7.92 -16.03
C ILE A 121 -13.20 -8.09 -14.69
N CYS A 122 -13.73 -7.52 -13.61
CA CYS A 122 -13.04 -7.49 -12.33
C CYS A 122 -13.13 -8.86 -11.63
N PRO A 123 -12.02 -9.55 -11.35
CA PRO A 123 -12.05 -10.84 -10.66
C PRO A 123 -12.57 -10.74 -9.21
N LEU A 124 -12.56 -9.54 -8.62
CA LEU A 124 -13.06 -9.31 -7.26
C LEU A 124 -14.54 -8.93 -7.24
N CYS A 125 -15.23 -8.82 -8.39
CA CYS A 125 -16.61 -8.34 -8.45
C CYS A 125 -17.55 -9.14 -7.53
N VAL A 126 -17.36 -10.46 -7.49
CA VAL A 126 -18.15 -11.42 -6.69
C VAL A 126 -18.11 -11.16 -5.18
N ILE A 127 -17.09 -10.47 -4.66
CA ILE A 127 -16.97 -10.09 -3.25
C ILE A 127 -16.97 -8.57 -3.05
N CYS A 128 -17.13 -7.78 -4.11
CA CYS A 128 -16.95 -6.34 -4.09
C CYS A 128 -18.25 -5.63 -3.74
N ILE A 129 -18.31 -5.02 -2.55
CA ILE A 129 -19.50 -4.28 -2.09
C ILE A 129 -19.83 -3.12 -3.05
N PHE A 130 -18.83 -2.35 -3.49
CA PHE A 130 -19.03 -1.23 -4.42
C PHE A 130 -19.71 -1.65 -5.73
N ALA A 131 -19.32 -2.80 -6.31
CA ALA A 131 -19.91 -3.25 -7.57
C ALA A 131 -21.38 -3.68 -7.39
N SER A 132 -21.68 -4.34 -6.27
CA SER A 132 -23.06 -4.75 -5.94
C SER A 132 -24.00 -3.57 -5.67
N GLU A 133 -23.46 -2.38 -5.35
CA GLU A 133 -24.22 -1.15 -5.17
C GLU A 133 -24.42 -0.41 -6.50
N GLU A 134 -23.44 -0.41 -7.41
CA GLU A 134 -23.59 0.18 -8.75
C GLU A 134 -24.62 -0.55 -9.61
N GLU A 135 -24.65 -1.90 -9.57
CA GLU A 135 -25.67 -2.68 -10.29
C GLU A 135 -27.11 -2.30 -9.90
N LYS A 136 -27.35 -1.95 -8.62
CA LYS A 136 -28.67 -1.52 -8.15
C LYS A 136 -29.12 -0.15 -8.65
N ILE A 137 -28.19 0.67 -9.13
CA ILE A 137 -28.46 2.02 -9.63
C ILE A 137 -28.73 1.99 -11.14
N GLU A 138 -28.14 1.05 -11.88
CA GLU A 138 -28.40 0.87 -13.32
C GLU A 138 -29.73 0.16 -13.60
N ASP A 139 -30.25 -0.62 -12.63
CA ASP A 139 -31.55 -1.30 -12.70
C ASP A 139 -32.76 -0.42 -12.25
N GLN A 140 -32.55 0.88 -11.99
CA GLN A 140 -33.60 1.88 -11.66
C GLN A 140 -33.73 2.95 -12.75
#